data_AF-A0A7S4M3K8-F1
#
_entry.id   AF-A0A7S4M3K8-F1
#
_cell.length_a   1.000
_cell.length_b   1.000
_cell.length_c   1.000
_cell.angle_alpha   90.00
_cell.angle_beta   90.00
_cell.angle_gamma   90.00
#
_symmetry.space_group_name_H-M   'P 1'
#
loop_
_entity.id
_entity.type
_entity.pdbx_description
1 polymer ?
#
loop_
_entity_poly.entity_id
_entity_poly.type
_entity_poly.pdbx_seq_one_letter_code
_entity_poly.pdbx_strand_id
1 'polypeptide(L)'
;VTGYRRSKEVSEVLCLRAKESHAVPSSVLQLGDIGISSEPGASVPDDDFLVILLRACMHLNLYPDADWAVSVISVDQCCNKIAGLALDNLEEKFGAVPEEVKGKLIAWRELYGWVGAELGLR
;
A
#
# COMPACT_ATOMS: atom_id res chain seq x y z
N VAL A 1 -0.83 -16.32 10.12
CA VAL A 1 -1.02 -14.93 10.63
C VAL A 1 0.32 -14.44 11.15
N THR A 2 0.86 -13.35 10.60
CA THR A 2 2.20 -12.83 10.93
C THR A 2 2.18 -11.99 12.21
N GLY A 3 3.35 -11.75 12.82
CA GLY A 3 3.49 -10.84 13.96
C GLY A 3 3.08 -9.40 13.63
N TYR A 4 3.38 -8.95 12.41
CA TYR A 4 2.93 -7.65 11.88
C TYR A 4 1.39 -7.53 11.91
N ARG A 5 0.68 -8.53 11.38
CA ARG A 5 -0.79 -8.48 11.34
C ARG A 5 -1.40 -8.42 12.74
N ARG A 6 -0.90 -9.23 13.68
CA ARG A 6 -1.39 -9.23 15.06
C ARG A 6 -1.19 -7.90 15.77
N SER A 7 -0.04 -7.24 15.56
CA SER A 7 0.19 -5.94 16.20
C SER A 7 -0.75 -4.87 15.65
N LYS A 8 -1.08 -4.91 14.35
CA LYS A 8 -2.08 -4.01 13.76
C LYS A 8 -3.50 -4.29 14.24
N GLU A 9 -3.92 -5.55 14.31
CA GLU A 9 -5.24 -5.94 14.87
C GLU A 9 -5.44 -5.37 16.30
N VAL A 10 -4.40 -5.40 17.15
CA VAL A 10 -4.46 -4.79 18.48
C VAL A 10 -4.60 -3.27 18.39
N SER A 11 -3.86 -2.61 17.51
CA SER A 11 -3.97 -1.15 17.31
C SER A 11 -5.37 -0.73 16.86
N GLU A 12 -6.01 -1.49 15.96
CA GLU A 12 -7.38 -1.21 15.50
C GLU A 12 -8.39 -1.27 16.65
N VAL A 13 -8.28 -2.27 17.52
CA VAL A 13 -9.11 -2.38 18.73
C VAL A 13 -8.90 -1.19 19.67
N LEU A 14 -7.65 -0.71 19.81
CA LEU A 14 -7.37 0.46 20.66
C LEU A 14 -7.97 1.74 20.07
N CYS A 15 -7.91 1.94 18.76
CA CYS A 15 -8.57 3.07 18.09
C CYS A 15 -10.08 3.04 18.30
N LEU A 16 -10.70 1.87 18.17
CA LEU A 16 -12.13 1.69 18.43
C LEU A 16 -12.50 2.05 19.88
N ARG A 17 -11.73 1.54 20.85
CA ARG A 17 -11.94 1.84 22.28
C ARG A 17 -11.76 3.32 22.60
N ALA A 18 -10.76 3.98 22.01
CA ALA A 18 -10.53 5.40 22.21
C ALA A 18 -11.74 6.23 21.76
N LYS A 19 -12.36 5.85 20.63
CA LYS A 19 -13.59 6.48 20.15
C LYS A 19 -14.77 6.19 21.06
N GLU A 20 -15.04 4.92 21.38
CA GLU A 20 -16.24 4.52 22.13
C GLU A 20 -16.22 4.98 23.59
N SER A 21 -15.06 4.91 24.25
CA SER A 21 -14.93 5.16 25.70
C SER A 21 -14.50 6.60 26.02
N HIS A 22 -13.85 7.28 25.07
CA HIS A 22 -13.25 8.60 25.32
C HIS A 22 -13.61 9.66 24.27
N ALA A 23 -14.50 9.35 23.32
CA ALA A 23 -14.92 10.25 22.24
C ALA A 23 -13.74 10.82 21.43
N VAL A 24 -12.61 10.11 21.35
CA VAL A 24 -11.45 10.52 20.56
C VAL A 24 -11.74 10.23 19.08
N PRO A 25 -11.75 11.25 18.19
CA PRO A 25 -11.93 11.03 16.76
C PRO A 25 -10.84 10.10 16.24
N SER A 26 -11.24 8.97 15.68
CA SER A 26 -10.33 7.90 15.23
C SER A 26 -10.84 7.30 13.92
N SER A 27 -9.93 6.98 13.02
CA SER A 27 -10.18 6.27 11.76
C SER A 27 -9.07 5.25 11.54
N VAL A 28 -9.41 4.13 10.93
CA VAL A 28 -8.46 3.06 10.60
C VAL A 28 -8.44 2.90 9.09
N LEU A 29 -7.28 3.16 8.49
CA LEU A 29 -7.01 2.86 7.09
C LEU A 29 -6.14 1.60 7.01
N GLN A 30 -6.69 0.54 6.44
CA GLN A 30 -5.99 -0.70 6.19
C GLN A 30 -5.28 -0.60 4.83
N LEU A 31 -4.06 -0.07 4.87
CA LEU A 31 -3.24 0.10 3.69
C LEU A 31 -2.67 -1.25 3.21
N GLY A 32 -2.74 -1.47 1.89
CA GLY A 32 -1.99 -2.51 1.19
C GLY A 32 -0.52 -2.13 0.98
N ASP A 33 0.10 -2.68 -0.07
CA ASP A 33 1.47 -2.32 -0.41
C ASP A 33 1.53 -0.87 -0.92
N ILE A 34 2.45 -0.09 -0.34
CA ILE A 34 2.69 1.30 -0.75
C ILE A 34 3.90 1.31 -1.68
N GLY A 35 3.68 1.76 -2.90
CA GLY A 35 4.70 1.87 -3.94
C GLY A 35 5.45 3.18 -3.90
N ILE A 36 6.31 3.33 -4.90
CA ILE A 36 7.13 4.54 -5.11
C ILE A 36 6.28 5.74 -5.55
N SER A 37 6.87 6.92 -5.45
CA SER A 37 6.28 8.14 -6.02
C SER A 37 6.26 8.03 -7.55
N SER A 38 5.22 8.63 -8.13
CA SER A 38 5.07 8.83 -9.57
C SER A 38 5.92 9.97 -10.11
N GLU A 39 6.55 10.76 -9.24
CA GLU A 39 7.45 11.84 -9.65
C GLU A 39 8.77 11.28 -10.22
N PRO A 40 9.17 11.68 -11.45
CA PRO A 40 10.44 11.26 -12.02
C PRO A 40 11.64 11.66 -11.16
N GLY A 41 12.54 10.72 -10.91
CA GLY A 41 13.73 10.95 -10.08
C GLY A 41 13.48 10.85 -8.57
N ALA A 42 12.26 10.51 -8.14
CA ALA A 42 11.98 10.21 -6.74
C ALA A 42 12.86 9.06 -6.23
N SER A 43 13.25 9.16 -4.96
CA SER A 43 14.00 8.10 -4.27
C SER A 43 13.16 6.84 -4.16
N VAL A 44 13.81 5.70 -4.40
CA VAL A 44 13.22 4.38 -4.21
C VAL A 44 13.68 3.82 -2.86
N PRO A 45 12.77 3.28 -2.01
CA PRO A 45 13.17 2.66 -0.74
C PRO A 45 13.96 1.39 -1.01
N ASP A 46 15.19 1.32 -0.50
CA ASP A 46 16.12 0.22 -0.81
C ASP A 46 15.81 -1.09 -0.08
N ASP A 47 15.08 -1.01 1.03
CA ASP A 47 14.72 -2.12 1.90
C ASP A 47 13.29 -2.63 1.68
N ASP A 48 12.53 -2.00 0.76
CA ASP A 48 11.18 -2.45 0.43
C ASP A 48 11.18 -3.76 -0.34
N PHE A 49 10.30 -4.68 0.06
CA PHE A 49 10.23 -6.02 -0.52
C PHE A 49 9.91 -6.02 -2.01
N LEU A 50 8.95 -5.21 -2.47
CA LEU A 50 8.58 -5.16 -3.88
C LEU A 50 9.70 -4.57 -4.73
N VAL A 51 10.39 -3.55 -4.21
CA VAL A 51 11.57 -2.97 -4.86
C VAL A 51 12.69 -4.01 -5.00
N ILE A 52 13.02 -4.71 -3.91
CA ILE A 52 14.06 -5.74 -3.92
C ILE A 52 13.70 -6.85 -4.90
N LEU A 53 12.45 -7.31 -4.89
CA LEU A 53 11.96 -8.35 -5.78
C LEU A 53 12.08 -7.93 -7.26
N LEU A 54 11.64 -6.71 -7.61
CA LEU A 54 11.74 -6.20 -8.97
C LEU A 54 13.19 -6.07 -9.43
N ARG A 55 14.08 -5.54 -8.58
CA ARG A 55 15.52 -5.45 -8.87
C ARG A 55 16.13 -6.83 -9.11
N ALA A 56 15.79 -7.82 -8.29
CA ALA A 56 16.25 -9.19 -8.47
C ALA A 56 15.73 -9.78 -9.80
N CYS A 57 14.45 -9.57 -10.13
CA CYS A 57 13.87 -10.05 -11.38
C CYS A 57 14.56 -9.45 -12.60
N MET A 58 14.79 -8.13 -12.59
CA MET A 58 15.51 -7.41 -13.66
C MET A 58 16.96 -7.88 -13.78
N HIS A 59 17.65 -8.07 -12.66
CA HIS A 59 19.05 -8.50 -12.65
C HIS A 59 19.22 -9.94 -13.18
N LEU A 60 18.31 -10.84 -12.83
CA LEU A 60 18.34 -12.24 -13.23
C LEU A 60 17.66 -12.49 -14.58
N ASN A 61 16.92 -11.50 -15.10
CA ASN A 61 15.99 -11.66 -16.22
C ASN A 61 15.02 -12.84 -16.02
N LEU A 62 14.53 -13.00 -14.79
CA LEU A 62 13.59 -14.05 -14.39
C LEU A 62 12.45 -13.44 -13.59
N TYR A 63 11.23 -13.80 -13.93
CA TYR A 63 10.02 -13.29 -13.28
C TYR A 63 9.21 -14.44 -12.69
N PRO A 64 8.49 -14.22 -11.57
CA PRO A 64 7.61 -15.23 -11.01
C PRO A 64 6.49 -15.60 -12.00
N ASP A 65 6.37 -16.88 -12.34
CA ASP A 65 5.14 -17.40 -12.96
C ASP A 65 4.16 -17.74 -11.84
N ALA A 66 3.34 -16.74 -11.51
CA ALA A 66 2.51 -16.72 -10.33
C ALA A 66 1.08 -16.28 -10.69
N ASP A 67 0.09 -17.02 -10.18
CA ASP A 67 -1.33 -16.73 -10.39
C ASP A 67 -1.88 -15.65 -9.44
N TRP A 68 -1.06 -15.12 -8.55
CA TRP A 68 -1.46 -14.03 -7.65
C TRP A 68 -1.19 -12.65 -8.29
N ALA A 69 -1.88 -11.64 -7.78
CA ALA A 69 -1.80 -10.27 -8.24
C ALA A 69 -1.10 -9.38 -7.20
N VAL A 70 -0.44 -8.32 -7.67
CA VAL A 70 0.08 -7.25 -6.84
C VAL A 70 -0.96 -6.13 -6.74
N SER A 71 -1.05 -5.47 -5.59
CA SER A 71 -1.90 -4.29 -5.40
C SER A 71 -1.07 -3.20 -4.76
N VAL A 72 -0.69 -2.22 -5.57
CA VAL A 72 0.22 -1.15 -5.16
C VAL A 72 -0.48 0.19 -5.29
N ILE A 73 -0.55 0.94 -4.19
CA ILE A 73 -0.96 2.36 -4.19
C ILE A 73 0.31 3.22 -4.19
N SER A 74 0.41 4.26 -5.02
CA SER A 74 1.60 5.13 -4.96
C SER A 74 1.68 5.86 -3.63
N VAL A 75 2.88 6.21 -3.18
CA VAL A 75 3.04 7.02 -1.97
C VAL A 75 2.32 8.37 -2.10
N ASP A 76 2.27 8.96 -3.30
CA ASP A 76 1.57 10.22 -3.54
C ASP A 76 0.06 10.07 -3.30
N GLN A 77 -0.54 9.00 -3.82
CA GLN A 77 -1.96 8.70 -3.60
C GLN A 77 -2.25 8.45 -2.13
N CYS A 78 -1.36 7.73 -1.43
CA CYS A 78 -1.47 7.48 0.01
C CYS A 78 -1.41 8.80 0.81
N CYS A 79 -0.42 9.64 0.55
CA CYS A 79 -0.26 10.96 1.18
C CYS A 79 -1.47 11.85 0.94
N ASN A 80 -1.97 11.92 -0.29
CA ASN A 80 -3.16 12.71 -0.63
C ASN A 80 -4.40 12.22 0.14
N LYS A 81 -4.56 10.91 0.31
CA LYS A 81 -5.68 10.35 1.07
C LYS A 81 -5.59 10.68 2.56
N ILE A 82 -4.40 10.53 3.16
CA ILE A 82 -4.17 10.89 4.57
C ILE A 82 -4.37 12.39 4.79
N ALA A 83 -3.83 13.23 3.91
CA ALA A 83 -4.00 14.68 3.97
C ALA A 83 -5.48 15.08 3.82
N GLY A 84 -6.21 14.49 2.88
CA GLY A 84 -7.64 14.72 2.71
C GLY A 84 -8.46 14.34 3.95
N LEU A 85 -8.08 13.30 4.68
CA LEU A 85 -8.73 12.96 5.96
C LEU A 85 -8.47 13.99 7.05
N ALA A 86 -7.31 14.65 7.05
CA ALA A 86 -6.98 15.68 8.03
C ALA A 86 -7.62 17.04 7.71
N LEU A 87 -7.88 17.31 6.42
CA LEU A 87 -8.34 18.62 5.93
C LEU A 87 -9.86 18.69 5.67
N ASP A 88 -10.51 17.58 5.32
CA ASP A 88 -11.96 17.55 5.07
C ASP A 88 -12.76 17.42 6.37
N ASN A 89 -14.03 17.86 6.33
CA ASN A 89 -14.92 17.91 7.50
C ASN A 89 -14.99 16.54 8.24
N LEU A 90 -14.44 16.54 9.46
CA LEU A 90 -13.83 15.39 10.12
C LEU A 90 -14.83 14.35 10.68
N GLU A 91 -16.04 14.79 11.03
CA GLU A 91 -16.98 13.97 11.82
C GLU A 91 -17.51 12.74 11.08
N GLU A 92 -17.74 12.84 9.76
CA GLU A 92 -18.22 11.69 8.96
C GLU A 92 -17.10 10.70 8.61
N LYS A 93 -15.85 11.16 8.50
CA LYS A 93 -14.72 10.34 8.04
C LYS A 93 -13.97 9.62 9.16
N PHE A 94 -14.09 10.07 10.41
CA PHE A 94 -13.66 9.33 11.58
C PHE A 94 -14.66 8.24 11.98
N GLY A 95 -15.08 7.42 11.01
CA GLY A 95 -15.93 6.25 11.19
C GLY A 95 -15.22 5.16 11.99
N ALA A 96 -15.99 4.37 12.73
CA ALA A 96 -15.43 3.24 13.50
C ALA A 96 -15.07 2.04 12.61
N VAL A 97 -15.54 2.02 11.37
CA VAL A 97 -15.35 0.91 10.44
C VAL A 97 -14.00 1.09 9.73
N PRO A 98 -13.09 0.11 9.84
CA PRO A 98 -11.85 0.12 9.07
C PRO A 98 -12.11 0.19 7.57
N GLU A 99 -11.36 1.03 6.88
CA GLU A 99 -11.44 1.18 5.43
C GLU A 99 -10.24 0.47 4.77
N GLU A 100 -10.50 -0.47 3.86
CA GLU A 100 -9.43 -1.02 3.01
C GLU A 100 -8.99 0.01 1.97
N VAL A 101 -7.69 0.31 1.95
CA VAL A 101 -7.09 1.26 1.01
C VAL A 101 -5.96 0.57 0.27
N LYS A 102 -6.23 0.17 -0.97
CA LYS A 102 -5.28 -0.57 -1.80
C LYS A 102 -5.35 -0.14 -3.26
N GLY A 103 -4.27 -0.37 -3.99
CA GLY A 103 -4.20 -0.11 -5.42
C GLY A 103 -5.05 -1.10 -6.23
N LYS A 104 -5.16 -0.86 -7.54
CA LYS A 104 -5.74 -1.84 -8.45
C LYS A 104 -4.92 -3.13 -8.40
N LEU A 105 -5.60 -4.28 -8.37
CA LEU A 105 -4.95 -5.58 -8.53
C LEU A 105 -4.45 -5.72 -9.97
N ILE A 106 -3.17 -6.02 -10.11
CA ILE A 106 -2.46 -6.21 -11.38
C ILE A 106 -1.82 -7.58 -11.35
N ALA A 107 -2.06 -8.40 -12.36
CA ALA A 107 -1.42 -9.71 -12.45
C ALA A 107 0.09 -9.56 -12.64
N TRP A 108 0.90 -10.46 -12.07
CA TRP A 108 2.35 -10.47 -12.32
C TRP A 108 2.70 -10.48 -13.81
N ARG A 109 1.85 -11.15 -14.62
CA ARG A 109 1.98 -11.19 -16.07
C ARG A 109 1.86 -9.86 -16.77
N GLU A 110 0.97 -9.02 -16.28
CA GLU A 110 0.78 -7.67 -16.80
C GLU A 110 1.96 -6.77 -16.38
N LEU A 111 2.40 -6.86 -15.12
CA LEU A 111 3.51 -6.07 -14.60
C LEU A 111 4.82 -6.33 -15.35
N TYR A 112 5.21 -7.59 -15.57
CA TYR A 112 6.44 -7.85 -16.33
C TYR A 112 6.28 -7.47 -17.80
N GLY A 113 5.07 -7.52 -18.36
CA GLY A 113 4.82 -7.07 -19.73
C GLY A 113 5.18 -5.60 -19.91
N TRP A 114 4.86 -4.76 -18.91
CA TRP A 114 5.27 -3.35 -18.89
C TRP A 114 6.77 -3.19 -18.76
N VAL A 115 7.41 -3.91 -17.82
CA VAL A 115 8.86 -3.84 -17.62
C VAL A 115 9.62 -4.30 -18.86
N GLY A 116 9.17 -5.38 -19.50
CA GLY A 116 9.76 -5.90 -20.73
C GLY A 116 9.67 -4.92 -21.89
N ALA A 117 8.53 -4.24 -22.05
CA ALA A 117 8.35 -3.20 -23.07
C ALA A 117 9.31 -2.03 -22.88
N GLU A 118 9.51 -1.57 -21.64
CA GLU A 118 10.42 -0.46 -21.32
C GLU A 118 11.90 -0.83 -21.48
N LEU A 119 12.28 -2.07 -21.13
CA LEU A 119 13.67 -2.54 -21.20
C LEU A 119 14.05 -3.16 -22.55
N GLY A 120 13.10 -3.29 -23.48
CA GLY A 120 13.31 -3.99 -24.76
C GLY A 120 13.55 -5.50 -24.60
N LEU A 121 13.09 -6.10 -23.50
CA LEU A 121 13.16 -7.54 -23.24
C LEU A 121 11.99 -8.22 -23.95
N ARG A 122 12.28 -9.28 -24.72
CA ARG A 122 11.28 -10.08 -25.44
C ARG A 122 10.70 -11.17 -24.57
#